data_AF-A0A7C4TWI5-F1
#
_entry.id   AF-A0A7C4TWI5-F1
#
_cell.length_a   1.000
_cell.length_b   1.000
_cell.length_c   1.000
_cell.angle_alpha   90.00
_cell.angle_beta   90.00
_cell.angle_gamma   90.00
#
_symmetry.space_group_name_H-M   'P 1'
#
loop_
_entity.id
_entity.type
_entity.pdbx_description
1 polymer ?
#
loop_
_entity_poly.entity_id
_entity_poly.type
_entity_poly.pdbx_seq_one_letter_code
_entity_poly.pdbx_strand_id
1 'polypeptide(L)'
;MHEAQALYDLLRGEASKFAAVSTLSLDDVRQTLYLMCLEHVAGQDSYNPLLGTPENYIMGRLWGLVERWRPYRPLEENDHCLPDNLKVPGVDELLIDAAQRLVEERVRDDLASADRKAAFGVPTSVALVTHGDRTVSEVARLWGKSRWRVRKAVHQHRITLETGGEFAGQSAV
;
A
#
# COMPACT_ATOMS: atom_id res chain seq x y z
N MET A 1 35.49 -3.87 -49.46
CA MET A 1 34.03 -3.69 -49.70
C MET A 1 33.34 -5.01 -50.03
N HIS A 2 33.84 -5.84 -50.97
CA HIS A 2 33.21 -7.12 -51.33
C HIS A 2 33.07 -8.11 -50.15
N GLU A 3 34.05 -8.16 -49.25
CA GLU A 3 34.01 -9.05 -48.08
C GLU A 3 32.91 -8.66 -47.08
N ALA A 4 32.73 -7.37 -46.81
CA ALA A 4 31.68 -6.88 -45.92
C ALA A 4 30.29 -7.15 -46.49
N GLN A 5 30.14 -7.04 -47.82
CA GLN A 5 28.89 -7.39 -48.50
C GLN A 5 28.58 -8.88 -48.38
N ALA A 6 29.58 -9.76 -48.58
CA ALA A 6 29.40 -11.20 -48.43
C ALA A 6 29.00 -11.60 -47.00
N LEU A 7 29.64 -10.98 -46.00
CA LEU A 7 29.33 -11.20 -44.59
C LEU A 7 27.91 -10.71 -44.25
N TYR A 8 27.52 -9.55 -44.76
CA TYR A 8 26.16 -9.04 -44.61
C TYR A 8 25.12 -9.95 -45.27
N ASP A 9 25.37 -10.43 -46.49
CA ASP A 9 24.42 -11.29 -47.20
C ASP A 9 24.21 -12.64 -46.49
N LEU A 10 25.22 -13.12 -45.77
CA LEU A 10 25.11 -14.30 -44.89
C LEU A 10 24.21 -14.03 -43.67
N LEU A 11 24.30 -12.84 -43.08
CA LEU A 11 23.63 -12.51 -41.81
C LEU A 11 22.28 -11.80 -41.96
N ARG A 12 21.99 -11.18 -43.11
CA ARG A 12 20.80 -10.33 -43.32
C ARG A 12 19.47 -11.03 -43.05
N GLY A 13 19.43 -12.36 -43.18
CA GLY A 13 18.24 -13.17 -42.92
C GLY A 13 17.84 -13.18 -41.44
N GLU A 14 18.81 -12.96 -40.55
CA GLU A 14 18.60 -12.94 -39.11
C GLU A 14 18.02 -11.61 -38.63
N ALA A 15 18.21 -10.51 -39.36
CA ALA A 15 17.77 -9.16 -38.97
C ALA A 15 16.27 -9.08 -38.62
N SER A 16 15.42 -9.90 -39.25
CA SER A 16 13.99 -9.98 -38.94
C SER A 16 13.70 -10.46 -37.52
N LYS A 17 14.51 -11.39 -36.99
CA LYS A 17 14.37 -11.90 -35.62
C LYS A 17 14.71 -10.83 -34.59
N PHE A 18 15.72 -10.01 -34.87
CA PHE A 18 16.14 -8.90 -34.02
C PHE A 18 15.12 -7.76 -34.03
N ALA A 19 14.61 -7.39 -35.21
CA ALA A 19 13.54 -6.41 -35.33
C ALA A 19 12.29 -6.86 -34.57
N ALA A 20 11.92 -8.14 -34.64
CA ALA A 20 10.73 -8.68 -33.97
C ALA A 20 10.76 -8.60 -32.43
N VAL A 21 11.95 -8.53 -31.82
CA VAL A 21 12.12 -8.47 -30.36
C VAL A 21 12.51 -7.09 -29.84
N SER A 22 12.54 -6.09 -30.72
CA SER A 22 12.99 -4.73 -30.41
C SER A 22 11.95 -3.70 -30.88
N THR A 23 12.12 -2.45 -30.47
CA THR A 23 11.37 -1.31 -31.01
C THR A 23 11.96 -0.77 -32.31
N LEU A 24 13.10 -1.29 -32.76
CA LEU A 24 13.77 -0.85 -33.98
C LEU A 24 13.07 -1.38 -35.23
N SER A 25 13.06 -0.58 -36.30
CA SER A 25 12.56 -1.04 -37.59
C SER A 25 13.51 -2.08 -38.20
N LEU A 26 12.97 -2.92 -39.09
CA LEU A 26 13.79 -3.91 -39.81
C LEU A 26 14.94 -3.26 -40.60
N ASP A 27 14.69 -2.09 -41.18
CA ASP A 27 15.70 -1.39 -41.97
C ASP A 27 16.80 -0.79 -41.09
N ASP A 28 16.46 -0.28 -39.90
CA ASP A 28 17.46 0.19 -38.92
C ASP A 28 18.37 -0.96 -38.46
N VAL A 29 17.80 -2.13 -38.18
CA VAL A 29 18.56 -3.33 -37.81
C VAL A 29 19.48 -3.77 -38.96
N ARG A 30 18.99 -3.72 -40.20
CA ARG A 30 19.80 -4.06 -41.39
C ARG A 30 20.93 -3.08 -41.63
N GLN A 31 20.67 -1.78 -41.55
CA GLN A 31 21.69 -0.74 -41.69
C GLN A 31 22.76 -0.89 -40.61
N THR A 32 22.33 -1.11 -39.36
CA THR A 32 23.23 -1.34 -38.23
C THR A 32 24.10 -2.60 -38.44
N LEU A 33 23.49 -3.71 -38.87
CA LEU A 33 24.21 -4.95 -39.19
C LEU A 33 25.24 -4.73 -40.30
N TYR A 34 24.89 -3.98 -41.35
CA TYR A 34 25.80 -3.64 -42.44
C TYR A 34 26.99 -2.80 -41.96
N LEU A 35 26.74 -1.81 -41.09
CA LEU A 35 27.81 -1.00 -40.48
C LEU A 35 28.75 -1.86 -39.64
N MET A 36 28.24 -2.81 -38.86
CA MET A 36 29.08 -3.74 -38.09
C MET A 36 29.95 -4.62 -39.00
N CYS A 37 29.43 -5.08 -40.15
CA CYS A 37 30.22 -5.82 -41.14
C CYS A 37 31.33 -4.96 -41.75
N LEU A 38 31.08 -3.67 -41.99
CA LEU A 38 32.09 -2.73 -42.47
C LEU A 38 33.17 -2.45 -41.42
N GLU A 39 32.79 -2.21 -40.16
CA GLU A 39 33.72 -2.03 -39.03
C GLU A 39 34.64 -3.25 -38.88
N HIS A 40 34.07 -4.45 -39.00
CA HIS A 40 34.81 -5.70 -38.88
C HIS A 40 35.87 -5.86 -39.96
N VAL A 41 35.49 -5.69 -41.24
CA VAL A 41 36.44 -5.77 -42.36
C VAL A 41 37.47 -4.65 -42.31
N ALA A 42 37.13 -3.50 -41.73
CA ALA A 42 38.08 -2.41 -41.50
C ALA A 42 39.02 -2.67 -40.31
N GLY A 43 38.82 -3.74 -39.53
CA GLY A 43 39.60 -4.04 -38.33
C GLY A 43 39.41 -3.01 -37.21
N GLN A 44 38.27 -2.33 -37.18
CA GLN A 44 37.95 -1.26 -36.23
C GLN A 44 37.16 -1.76 -35.01
N ASP A 45 36.86 -3.06 -34.96
CA ASP A 45 36.19 -3.69 -33.84
C ASP A 45 37.19 -4.40 -32.92
N SER A 46 36.68 -4.94 -31.80
CA SER A 46 37.48 -5.70 -30.83
C SER A 46 37.34 -7.21 -31.04
N TYR A 47 37.18 -7.67 -32.29
CA TYR A 47 37.04 -9.09 -32.58
C TYR A 47 38.29 -9.87 -32.18
N ASN A 48 38.09 -11.00 -31.48
CA ASN A 48 39.15 -11.93 -31.14
C ASN A 48 38.84 -13.32 -31.74
N PRO A 49 39.66 -13.82 -32.67
CA PRO A 49 39.42 -15.10 -33.34
C PRO A 49 39.48 -16.32 -32.40
N LEU A 50 40.05 -16.16 -31.20
CA LEU A 50 40.09 -17.23 -30.19
C LEU A 50 38.73 -17.42 -29.47
N LEU A 51 37.83 -16.43 -29.53
CA LEU A 51 36.55 -16.47 -28.83
C LEU A 51 35.39 -16.97 -29.69
N GLY A 52 35.55 -17.04 -31.00
CA GLY A 52 34.50 -17.53 -31.90
C GLY A 52 34.64 -16.99 -33.32
N THR A 53 33.63 -17.27 -34.15
CA THR A 53 33.61 -16.82 -35.55
C THR A 53 33.16 -15.36 -35.67
N PRO A 54 33.52 -14.66 -36.77
CA PRO A 54 33.07 -13.29 -37.01
C PRO A 54 31.56 -13.12 -37.00
N GLU A 55 30.82 -14.12 -37.51
CA GLU A 55 29.36 -14.14 -37.51
C GLU A 55 28.82 -14.08 -36.08
N ASN A 56 29.29 -14.98 -35.21
CA ASN A 56 28.83 -15.03 -33.82
C ASN A 56 29.17 -13.75 -33.07
N TYR A 57 30.32 -13.15 -33.35
CA TYR A 57 30.73 -11.88 -32.77
C TYR A 57 29.79 -10.73 -33.18
N ILE A 58 29.54 -10.57 -34.48
CA ILE A 58 28.66 -9.51 -35.01
C ILE A 58 27.23 -9.70 -34.49
N MET A 59 26.72 -10.94 -34.51
CA MET A 59 25.38 -11.25 -33.99
C MET A 59 25.27 -10.99 -32.49
N GLY A 60 26.32 -11.30 -31.71
CA GLY A 60 26.40 -10.96 -30.29
C GLY A 60 26.40 -9.46 -30.03
N ARG A 61 27.13 -8.67 -30.84
CA ARG A 61 27.08 -7.19 -30.78
C ARG A 61 25.70 -6.65 -31.13
N LEU A 62 25.07 -7.19 -32.17
CA LEU A 62 23.72 -6.81 -32.57
C LEU A 62 22.69 -7.13 -31.48
N TRP A 63 22.81 -8.28 -30.82
CA TRP A 63 21.99 -8.65 -29.67
C TRP A 63 22.14 -7.65 -28.52
N GLY A 64 23.38 -7.31 -28.15
CA GLY A 64 23.64 -6.34 -27.09
C GLY A 64 23.12 -4.93 -27.40
N LEU A 65 23.02 -4.56 -28.68
CA LEU A 65 22.36 -3.33 -29.11
C LEU A 65 20.84 -3.46 -28.96
N VAL A 66 20.26 -4.53 -29.50
CA VAL A 66 18.82 -4.78 -29.52
C VAL A 66 18.23 -4.91 -28.12
N GLU A 67 18.95 -5.50 -27.17
CA GLU A 67 18.49 -5.63 -25.78
C GLU A 67 18.22 -4.25 -25.14
N ARG A 68 18.94 -3.20 -25.56
CA ARG A 68 18.71 -1.81 -25.09
C ARG A 68 17.44 -1.19 -25.65
N TRP A 69 16.99 -1.70 -26.79
CA TRP A 69 15.78 -1.28 -27.50
C TRP A 69 14.66 -2.29 -27.34
N ARG A 70 14.78 -3.22 -26.39
CA ARG A 70 13.70 -4.15 -26.09
C ARG A 70 12.49 -3.34 -25.63
N PRO A 71 11.29 -3.57 -26.19
CA PRO A 71 10.11 -2.89 -25.72
C PRO A 71 9.98 -3.16 -24.22
N TYR A 72 9.79 -2.08 -23.45
CA TYR A 72 9.35 -2.22 -22.07
C TYR A 72 8.11 -3.08 -22.12
N ARG A 73 8.18 -4.31 -21.60
CA ARG A 73 7.01 -5.14 -21.47
C ARG A 73 6.14 -4.39 -20.47
N PRO A 74 4.97 -3.84 -20.86
CA PRO A 74 4.02 -3.44 -19.85
C PRO A 74 3.81 -4.70 -19.00
N LEU A 75 3.94 -4.56 -17.67
CA LEU A 75 3.41 -5.57 -16.78
C LEU A 75 1.98 -5.82 -17.27
N GLU A 76 1.68 -7.06 -17.67
CA GLU A 76 0.37 -7.39 -18.19
C GLU A 76 -0.68 -6.82 -17.23
N GLU A 77 -1.64 -6.06 -17.74
CA GLU A 77 -2.76 -5.45 -17.00
C GLU A 77 -3.64 -6.49 -16.25
N ASN A 78 -3.23 -7.76 -16.21
CA ASN A 78 -3.95 -8.89 -15.66
C ASN A 78 -3.47 -9.36 -14.28
N ASP A 79 -2.63 -8.60 -13.56
CA ASP A 79 -2.29 -8.94 -12.17
C ASP A 79 -2.17 -7.69 -11.29
N HIS A 80 -3.18 -6.83 -11.33
CA HIS A 80 -3.38 -5.76 -10.34
C HIS A 80 -3.84 -6.31 -8.98
N CYS A 81 -3.13 -7.31 -8.46
CA CYS A 81 -3.01 -7.54 -7.04
C CYS A 81 -1.59 -7.15 -6.64
N LEU A 82 -1.28 -5.84 -6.73
CA LEU A 82 -0.17 -5.31 -5.94
C LEU A 82 -0.36 -5.80 -4.51
N PRO A 83 0.66 -6.39 -3.87
CA PRO A 83 0.52 -6.83 -2.49
C PRO A 83 0.07 -5.63 -1.67
N ASP A 84 -0.87 -5.85 -0.72
CA ASP A 84 -1.61 -4.76 -0.07
C ASP A 84 -0.71 -3.72 0.61
N ASN A 85 0.54 -4.08 0.92
CA ASN A 85 1.57 -3.20 1.47
C ASN A 85 2.17 -2.19 0.47
N LEU A 86 1.90 -2.32 -0.83
CA LEU A 86 2.34 -1.41 -1.90
C LEU A 86 1.20 -0.63 -2.54
N LYS A 87 -0.06 -0.89 -2.14
CA LYS A 87 -1.20 -0.08 -2.58
C LYS A 87 -1.12 1.27 -1.87
N VAL A 88 -0.81 2.30 -2.64
CA VAL A 88 -1.01 3.68 -2.19
C VAL A 88 -2.52 3.91 -2.20
N PRO A 89 -3.14 4.24 -1.05
CA PRO A 89 -4.58 4.44 -1.00
C PRO A 89 -5.00 5.54 -1.95
N GLY A 90 -6.11 5.30 -2.65
CA GLY A 90 -6.70 6.29 -3.56
C GLY A 90 -7.15 7.54 -2.79
N VAL A 91 -7.34 8.65 -3.52
CA VAL A 91 -7.86 9.90 -2.92
C VAL A 91 -9.20 9.64 -2.23
N ASP A 92 -10.06 8.81 -2.82
CA ASP A 92 -11.35 8.43 -2.23
C ASP A 92 -11.19 7.64 -0.93
N GLU A 93 -10.24 6.71 -0.87
CA GLU A 93 -9.95 5.93 0.35
C GLU A 93 -9.41 6.82 1.47
N LEU A 94 -8.55 7.79 1.13
CA LEU A 94 -8.04 8.79 2.08
C LEU A 94 -9.17 9.70 2.59
N LEU A 95 -10.10 10.10 1.72
CA LEU A 95 -11.26 10.90 2.11
C LEU A 95 -12.23 10.11 3.00
N ILE A 96 -12.44 8.82 2.70
CA ILE A 96 -13.25 7.91 3.52
C ILE A 96 -12.61 7.75 4.91
N ASP A 97 -11.31 7.44 5.00
CA ASP A 97 -10.60 7.27 6.28
C ASP A 97 -10.62 8.56 7.11
N ALA A 98 -10.44 9.72 6.47
CA ALA A 98 -10.54 11.02 7.15
C ALA A 98 -11.96 11.29 7.69
N ALA A 99 -12.99 11.00 6.91
CA ALA A 99 -14.38 11.15 7.35
C ALA A 99 -14.70 10.18 8.50
N GLN A 100 -14.20 8.95 8.44
CA GLN A 100 -14.41 7.93 9.45
C GLN A 100 -13.80 8.35 10.80
N ARG A 101 -12.56 8.88 10.79
CA ARG A 101 -11.90 9.40 12.00
C ARG A 101 -12.69 10.53 12.67
N LEU A 102 -13.22 11.46 11.87
CA LEU A 102 -14.04 12.56 12.41
C LEU A 102 -15.33 12.06 13.08
N VAL A 103 -15.96 11.04 12.51
CA VAL A 103 -17.15 10.40 13.12
C VAL A 103 -16.78 9.69 14.41
N GLU A 104 -15.68 8.92 14.43
CA GLU A 104 -15.21 8.22 15.62
C GLU A 104 -14.85 9.18 16.77
N GLU A 105 -14.16 10.29 16.47
CA GLU A 105 -13.86 11.33 17.45
C GLU A 105 -15.15 11.94 18.00
N ARG A 106 -16.13 12.24 17.15
CA ARG A 106 -17.39 12.81 17.59
C ARG A 106 -18.20 11.84 18.47
N VAL A 107 -18.24 10.55 18.11
CA VAL A 107 -18.88 9.53 18.94
C VAL A 107 -18.16 9.42 20.30
N ARG A 108 -16.84 9.47 20.32
CA ARG A 108 -16.06 9.46 21.57
C ARG A 108 -16.37 10.66 22.45
N ASP A 109 -16.45 11.86 21.87
CA ASP A 109 -16.76 13.10 22.59
C ASP A 109 -18.21 13.11 23.09
N ASP A 110 -19.15 12.58 22.31
CA ASP A 110 -20.55 12.45 22.70
C ASP A 110 -20.71 11.46 23.86
N LEU A 111 -20.02 10.31 23.83
CA LEU A 111 -19.97 9.35 24.94
C LEU A 111 -19.35 9.96 26.19
N ALA A 112 -18.19 10.62 26.08
CA ALA A 112 -17.53 11.28 27.22
C ALA A 112 -18.39 12.41 27.80
N SER A 113 -19.19 13.08 26.97
CA SER A 113 -20.12 14.11 27.41
C SER A 113 -21.37 13.53 28.05
N ALA A 114 -21.88 12.40 27.55
CA ALA A 114 -22.97 11.65 28.18
C ALA A 114 -22.55 11.10 29.55
N ASP A 115 -21.34 10.54 29.67
CA ASP A 115 -20.80 10.06 30.94
C ASP A 115 -20.61 11.18 31.96
N ARG A 116 -20.09 12.34 31.53
CA ARG A 116 -19.97 13.53 32.40
C ARG A 116 -21.34 14.03 32.87
N LYS A 117 -22.36 14.02 32.00
CA LYS A 117 -23.74 14.37 32.37
C LYS A 117 -24.35 13.34 33.33
N ALA A 118 -24.13 12.05 33.09
CA ALA A 118 -24.61 10.97 33.95
C ALA A 118 -23.96 11.00 35.34
N ALA A 119 -22.70 11.43 35.44
CA ALA A 119 -22.01 11.63 36.71
C ALA A 119 -22.42 12.93 37.43
N PHE A 120 -23.08 13.87 36.75
CA PHE A 120 -23.48 15.15 37.33
C PHE A 120 -24.63 14.93 38.35
N GLY A 121 -24.43 15.38 39.59
CA GLY A 121 -25.39 15.17 40.69
C GLY A 121 -25.25 13.82 41.42
N VAL A 122 -24.39 12.92 40.95
CA VAL A 122 -24.09 11.64 41.60
C VAL A 122 -22.99 11.83 42.65
N PRO A 123 -23.12 11.24 43.86
CA PRO A 123 -22.03 11.25 44.84
C PRO A 123 -20.76 10.65 44.23
N THR A 124 -19.61 11.31 44.39
CA THR A 124 -18.34 10.93 43.73
C THR A 124 -17.92 9.48 43.99
N SER A 125 -18.22 8.93 45.17
CA SER A 125 -17.94 7.52 45.48
C SER A 125 -18.77 6.52 44.66
N VAL A 126 -19.97 6.92 44.21
CA VAL A 126 -20.81 6.12 43.32
C VAL A 126 -20.33 6.30 41.87
N ALA A 127 -20.07 7.55 41.45
CA ALA A 127 -19.58 7.85 40.10
C ALA A 127 -18.27 7.13 39.76
N LEU A 128 -17.33 7.02 40.71
CA LEU A 128 -16.07 6.28 40.51
C LEU A 128 -16.27 4.78 40.30
N VAL A 129 -17.32 4.19 40.89
CA VAL A 129 -17.63 2.76 40.77
C VAL A 129 -18.45 2.49 39.50
N THR A 130 -19.34 3.40 39.10
CA THR A 130 -20.26 3.18 37.97
C THR A 130 -19.75 3.71 36.63
N HIS A 131 -18.93 4.78 36.64
CA HIS A 131 -18.41 5.43 35.42
C HIS A 131 -16.88 5.50 35.36
N GLY A 132 -16.19 5.19 36.45
CA GLY A 132 -14.73 5.33 36.56
C GLY A 132 -13.95 4.01 36.54
N ASP A 133 -14.62 2.88 36.28
CA ASP A 133 -14.07 1.52 36.30
C ASP A 133 -13.25 1.17 37.56
N ARG A 134 -13.52 1.83 38.69
CA ARG A 134 -12.84 1.55 39.97
C ARG A 134 -13.56 0.48 40.74
N THR A 135 -12.78 -0.46 41.29
CA THR A 135 -13.36 -1.46 42.19
C THR A 135 -13.86 -0.82 43.49
N VAL A 136 -14.93 -1.38 44.05
CA VAL A 136 -15.49 -0.94 45.34
C VAL A 136 -14.43 -0.94 46.45
N SER A 137 -13.50 -1.89 46.41
CA SER A 137 -12.41 -2.01 47.38
C SER A 137 -11.42 -0.84 47.27
N GLU A 138 -11.10 -0.40 46.06
CA GLU A 138 -10.22 0.76 45.83
C GLU A 138 -10.88 2.06 46.28
N VAL A 139 -12.15 2.27 45.93
CA VAL A 139 -12.91 3.47 46.34
C VAL A 139 -13.07 3.53 47.86
N ALA A 140 -13.34 2.40 48.51
CA ALA A 140 -13.41 2.29 49.97
C ALA A 140 -12.07 2.66 50.64
N ARG A 141 -10.94 2.20 50.07
CA ARG A 141 -9.60 2.52 50.55
C ARG A 141 -9.26 4.00 50.38
N LEU A 142 -9.56 4.58 49.21
CA LEU A 142 -9.30 6.00 48.91
C LEU A 142 -10.07 6.95 49.84
N TRP A 143 -11.27 6.54 50.29
CA TRP A 143 -12.17 7.40 51.07
C TRP A 143 -12.21 7.04 52.57
N GLY A 144 -11.41 6.07 53.02
CA GLY A 144 -11.41 5.61 54.41
C GLY A 144 -12.76 5.07 54.89
N LYS A 145 -13.60 4.57 53.97
CA LYS A 145 -14.95 4.05 54.27
C LYS A 145 -14.97 2.53 54.25
N SER A 146 -15.92 1.92 54.96
CA SER A 146 -16.13 0.48 54.87
C SER A 146 -16.69 0.09 53.49
N ARG A 147 -16.23 -1.04 52.94
CA ARG A 147 -16.69 -1.57 51.64
C ARG A 147 -18.22 -1.71 51.58
N TRP A 148 -18.83 -2.11 52.69
CA TRP A 148 -20.28 -2.24 52.81
C TRP A 148 -21.02 -0.91 52.61
N ARG A 149 -20.51 0.20 53.17
CA ARG A 149 -21.13 1.53 52.99
C ARG A 149 -21.06 1.99 51.54
N VAL A 150 -19.96 1.71 50.84
CA VAL A 150 -19.83 2.02 49.41
C VAL A 150 -20.79 1.16 48.57
N ARG A 151 -20.89 -0.15 48.84
CA ARG A 151 -21.88 -1.02 48.18
C ARG A 151 -23.31 -0.56 48.40
N LYS A 152 -23.66 -0.22 49.64
CA LYS A 152 -25.01 0.28 49.98
C LYS A 152 -25.34 1.57 49.25
N ALA A 153 -24.39 2.51 49.16
CA ALA A 153 -24.59 3.76 48.44
C ALA A 153 -24.79 3.55 46.92
N VAL A 154 -23.99 2.66 46.30
CA VAL A 154 -24.15 2.31 44.88
C VAL A 154 -25.48 1.60 44.62
N HIS A 155 -25.87 0.67 45.49
CA HIS A 155 -27.14 -0.05 45.37
C HIS A 155 -28.34 0.89 45.55
N GLN A 156 -28.30 1.78 46.53
CA GLN A 156 -29.36 2.77 46.76
C GLN A 156 -29.48 3.74 45.58
N HIS A 157 -28.36 4.16 44.99
CA HIS A 157 -28.35 5.00 43.80
C HIS A 157 -28.96 4.31 42.57
N ARG A 158 -28.70 3.00 42.42
CA ARG A 158 -29.29 2.19 41.35
C ARG A 158 -30.81 2.06 41.51
N ILE A 159 -31.28 1.81 42.74
CA ILE A 159 -32.71 1.77 43.05
C ILE A 159 -33.39 3.12 42.76
N THR A 160 -32.75 4.25 43.11
CA THR A 160 -33.31 5.58 42.84
C THR A 160 -33.36 5.92 41.35
N LEU A 161 -32.45 5.39 40.52
CA LEU A 161 -32.54 5.51 39.07
C LEU A 161 -33.70 4.68 38.51
N GLU A 162 -33.91 3.48 39.05
CA GLU A 162 -34.99 2.57 38.64
C GLU A 162 -36.38 3.09 39.06
N THR A 163 -36.50 3.74 40.22
CA THR A 163 -37.78 4.31 40.71
C THR A 163 -38.03 5.77 40.27
N GLY A 164 -36.97 6.56 40.04
CA GLY A 164 -37.09 7.93 39.53
C GLY A 164 -37.47 8.02 38.05
N GLY A 165 -37.23 6.95 37.29
CA GLY A 165 -37.65 6.82 35.89
C GLY A 165 -39.16 6.64 35.70
N GLU A 166 -39.88 6.14 36.70
CA GLU A 166 -41.33 5.89 36.61
C GLU A 166 -42.19 7.15 36.81
N PHE A 167 -41.68 8.19 37.48
CA PHE A 167 -42.43 9.44 37.74
C PHE A 167 -42.21 10.54 36.69
N ALA A 168 -41.20 10.44 35.83
CA ALA A 168 -40.92 11.44 34.80
C ALA A 168 -41.72 11.25 33.49
N GLY A 169 -42.48 10.15 33.37
CA GLY A 169 -43.26 9.81 32.17
C GLY A 169 -44.75 10.20 32.19
N GLN A 170 -45.25 10.83 33.27
CA GLN A 170 -46.67 11.23 33.41
C GLN A 170 -46.81 12.73 33.70
N SER A 171 -46.33 13.59 32.79
CA SER A 171 -46.79 14.98 32.69
C SER A 171 -46.41 15.56 31.33
N ALA A 172 -47.13 15.11 30.31
CA ALA A 172 -47.30 15.83 29.05
C ALA A 172 -48.61 15.31 28.41
N VAL A 173 -49.74 15.83 28.91
CA VAL A 173 -51.00 15.92 28.16
C VAL A 173 -51.20 17.39 27.85
#